data_AF-A0A1G1MHD0-F1
#
_entry.id   AF-A0A1G1MHD0-F1
#
_cell.length_a   1.000
_cell.length_b   1.000
_cell.length_c   1.000
_cell.angle_alpha   90.00
_cell.angle_beta   90.00
_cell.angle_gamma   90.00
#
_symmetry.space_group_name_H-M   'P 1'
#
loop_
_entity.id
_entity.type
_entity.pdbx_description
1 polymer ?
#
loop_
_entity_poly.entity_id
_entity_poly.type
_entity_poly.pdbx_seq_one_letter_code
_entity_poly.pdbx_strand_id
1 'polypeptide(L)'
;MNKGLARNVLTVLLLTLTAFSAFKYIVSLKEKHALRQDLSEMQQEVSILSQEKQNLLQDLEKEKETNDKLASDNQELKEYLVASREKIGKLFKDVKETQDAIEQLSFQVSLAKAENKALLEETENIKSNLSQVSQENTALKAKLSSVVELKKAIRELKKQKRKVNQEIRQIKIERIIEGNRGYLIRDGKITSSAKIRIEVMPAQK
;
A
#
# COMPACT_ATOMS: atom_id res chain seq x y z
N MET A 1 -129.35 -13.48 72.62
CA MET A 1 -128.20 -13.00 71.82
C MET A 1 -128.60 -11.73 71.06
N ASN A 2 -128.01 -10.60 71.43
CA ASN A 2 -128.33 -9.28 70.86
C ASN A 2 -127.84 -9.17 69.41
N LYS A 3 -128.77 -9.26 68.45
CA LYS A 3 -128.50 -9.15 67.01
C LYS A 3 -127.78 -7.85 66.62
N GLY A 4 -127.92 -6.77 67.40
CA GLY A 4 -127.20 -5.51 67.20
C GLY A 4 -125.71 -5.58 67.58
N LEU A 5 -125.34 -6.31 68.64
CA LEU A 5 -123.94 -6.49 69.04
C LEU A 5 -123.15 -7.33 68.02
N ALA A 6 -123.75 -8.42 67.51
CA ALA A 6 -123.10 -9.24 66.49
C ALA A 6 -122.88 -8.49 65.16
N ARG A 7 -123.81 -7.62 64.76
CA ARG A 7 -123.66 -6.75 63.57
C ARG A 7 -122.52 -5.74 63.76
N ASN A 8 -122.42 -5.12 64.93
CA ASN A 8 -121.35 -4.16 65.23
C ASN A 8 -119.97 -4.82 65.31
N VAL A 9 -119.87 -6.05 65.83
CA VAL A 9 -118.62 -6.81 65.84
C VAL A 9 -118.19 -7.19 64.41
N LEU A 10 -119.14 -7.60 63.56
CA LEU A 10 -118.87 -7.92 62.16
C LEU A 10 -118.40 -6.70 61.35
N THR A 11 -119.00 -5.52 61.57
CA THR A 11 -118.57 -4.30 60.87
C THR A 11 -117.19 -3.82 61.31
N VAL A 12 -116.85 -3.93 62.60
CA VAL A 12 -115.50 -3.63 63.10
C VAL A 12 -114.47 -4.59 62.52
N LEU A 13 -114.77 -5.89 62.44
CA LEU A 13 -113.87 -6.88 61.85
C LEU A 13 -113.65 -6.65 60.34
N LEU A 14 -114.70 -6.27 59.61
CA LEU A 14 -114.59 -5.86 58.19
C LEU A 14 -113.74 -4.59 58.02
N LEU A 15 -113.88 -3.61 58.92
CA LEU A 15 -113.07 -2.39 58.89
C LEU A 15 -111.60 -2.66 59.21
N THR A 16 -111.30 -3.53 60.18
CA THR A 16 -109.91 -3.89 60.50
C THR A 16 -109.27 -4.73 59.39
N LEU A 17 -110.03 -5.65 58.77
CA LEU A 17 -109.55 -6.44 57.64
C LEU A 17 -109.27 -5.57 56.41
N THR A 18 -110.16 -4.62 56.10
CA THR A 18 -109.96 -3.66 55.00
C THR A 18 -108.76 -2.74 55.28
N ALA A 19 -108.64 -2.19 56.49
CA ALA A 19 -107.48 -1.38 56.89
C ALA A 19 -106.15 -2.17 56.84
N PHE A 20 -106.13 -3.42 57.30
CA PHE A 20 -104.94 -4.28 57.24
C PHE A 20 -104.55 -4.60 55.79
N SER A 21 -105.54 -4.89 54.94
CA SER A 21 -105.29 -5.15 53.51
C SER A 21 -104.73 -3.92 52.78
N ALA A 22 -105.25 -2.72 53.08
CA ALA A 22 -104.73 -1.45 52.56
C ALA A 22 -103.31 -1.17 53.06
N PHE A 23 -103.03 -1.39 54.35
CA PHE A 23 -101.67 -1.24 54.90
C PHE A 23 -100.67 -2.18 54.22
N LYS A 24 -101.03 -3.47 54.08
CA LYS A 24 -100.20 -4.46 53.37
C LYS A 24 -99.98 -4.08 51.90
N TYR A 25 -100.99 -3.56 51.23
CA TYR A 25 -100.87 -3.08 49.85
C TYR A 25 -99.90 -1.88 49.74
N ILE A 26 -99.97 -0.92 50.68
CA ILE A 26 -99.04 0.23 50.72
C ILE A 26 -97.60 -0.24 50.98
N VAL A 27 -97.38 -1.17 51.91
CA VAL A 27 -96.05 -1.74 52.17
C VAL A 27 -95.52 -2.45 50.93
N SER A 28 -96.34 -3.30 50.28
CA SER A 28 -95.94 -3.99 49.05
C SER A 28 -95.64 -3.04 47.89
N LEU A 29 -96.38 -1.93 47.78
CA LEU A 29 -96.08 -0.88 46.80
C LEU A 29 -94.73 -0.22 47.07
N LYS A 30 -94.43 0.13 48.33
CA LYS A 30 -93.13 0.70 48.71
C LYS A 30 -91.98 -0.24 48.38
N GLU A 31 -92.11 -1.52 48.72
CA GLU A 31 -91.12 -2.55 48.38
C GLU A 31 -90.94 -2.65 46.85
N LYS A 32 -92.03 -2.68 46.08
CA LYS A 32 -91.95 -2.70 44.61
C LYS A 32 -91.26 -1.46 44.04
N HIS A 33 -91.47 -0.29 44.63
CA HIS A 33 -90.78 0.94 44.21
C HIS A 33 -89.29 0.90 44.53
N ALA A 34 -88.90 0.44 45.73
CA ALA A 34 -87.50 0.24 46.09
C ALA A 34 -86.82 -0.78 45.16
N LEU A 35 -87.43 -1.94 44.95
CA LEU A 35 -86.95 -2.96 44.01
C LEU A 35 -86.79 -2.44 42.57
N ARG A 36 -87.72 -1.59 42.10
CA ARG A 36 -87.60 -0.96 40.77
C ARG A 36 -86.47 0.07 40.71
N GLN A 37 -86.24 0.79 41.79
CA GLN A 37 -85.14 1.73 41.89
C GLN A 37 -83.80 0.98 41.89
N ASP A 38 -83.64 -0.05 42.73
CA ASP A 38 -82.44 -0.89 42.77
C ASP A 38 -82.16 -1.55 41.42
N LEU A 39 -83.19 -2.05 40.72
CA LEU A 39 -83.06 -2.59 39.37
C LEU A 39 -82.60 -1.52 38.36
N SER A 40 -83.09 -0.29 38.47
CA SER A 40 -82.68 0.81 37.60
C SER A 40 -81.23 1.22 37.86
N GLU A 41 -80.80 1.27 39.12
CA GLU A 41 -79.42 1.59 39.52
C GLU A 41 -78.47 0.48 39.02
N MET A 42 -78.82 -0.79 39.25
CA MET A 42 -78.06 -1.94 38.73
C MET A 42 -77.97 -1.95 37.20
N GLN A 43 -79.03 -1.58 36.49
CA GLN A 43 -78.99 -1.46 35.03
C GLN A 43 -78.07 -0.33 34.56
N GLN A 44 -78.04 0.80 35.26
CA GLN A 44 -77.11 1.89 34.97
C GLN A 44 -75.65 1.46 35.22
N GLU A 45 -75.38 0.80 36.34
CA GLU A 45 -74.04 0.26 36.63
C GLU A 45 -73.58 -0.74 35.58
N VAL A 46 -74.44 -1.69 35.18
CA VAL A 46 -74.12 -2.65 34.11
C VAL A 46 -73.85 -1.93 32.79
N SER A 47 -74.61 -0.88 32.46
CA SER A 47 -74.36 -0.08 31.27
C SER A 47 -73.01 0.62 31.33
N ILE A 48 -72.67 1.25 32.45
CA ILE A 48 -71.38 1.94 32.65
C ILE A 48 -70.23 0.93 32.55
N LEU A 49 -70.32 -0.19 33.27
CA LEU A 49 -69.31 -1.25 33.23
C LEU A 49 -69.15 -1.84 31.82
N SER A 50 -70.23 -1.95 31.06
CA SER A 50 -70.17 -2.42 29.67
C SER A 50 -69.42 -1.44 28.76
N GLN A 51 -69.61 -0.13 28.97
CA GLN A 51 -68.91 0.93 28.23
C GLN A 51 -67.43 0.99 28.64
N GLU A 52 -67.13 0.93 29.93
CA GLU A 52 -65.74 0.88 30.43
C GLU A 52 -65.00 -0.34 29.89
N LYS A 53 -65.64 -1.51 29.90
CA LYS A 53 -65.08 -2.73 29.30
C LYS A 53 -64.78 -2.54 27.83
N GLN A 54 -65.67 -1.91 27.06
CA GLN A 54 -65.46 -1.66 25.64
C GLN A 54 -64.28 -0.70 25.41
N ASN A 55 -64.18 0.37 26.20
CA ASN A 55 -63.08 1.33 26.12
C ASN A 55 -61.74 0.67 26.47
N LEU A 56 -61.69 -0.14 27.52
CA LEU A 56 -60.49 -0.88 27.92
C LEU A 56 -60.05 -1.88 26.85
N LEU A 57 -61.00 -2.57 26.20
CA LEU A 57 -60.68 -3.46 25.08
C LEU A 57 -60.10 -2.70 23.89
N GLN A 58 -60.65 -1.53 23.58
CA GLN A 58 -60.15 -0.69 22.50
C GLN A 58 -58.74 -0.15 22.80
N ASP A 59 -58.49 0.27 24.04
CA ASP A 59 -57.17 0.77 24.44
C ASP A 59 -56.14 -0.34 24.48
N LEU A 60 -56.51 -1.54 24.94
CA LEU A 60 -55.66 -2.73 24.87
C LEU A 60 -55.32 -3.14 23.44
N GLU A 61 -56.25 -2.99 22.50
CA GLU A 61 -55.99 -3.25 21.08
C GLU A 61 -55.02 -2.23 20.49
N LYS A 62 -55.20 -0.93 20.78
CA LYS A 62 -54.23 0.11 20.39
C LYS A 62 -52.85 -0.15 20.99
N GLU A 63 -52.79 -0.51 22.27
CA GLU A 63 -51.52 -0.79 22.95
C GLU A 63 -50.79 -1.97 22.28
N LYS A 64 -51.52 -3.04 21.94
CA LYS A 64 -50.97 -4.17 21.17
C LYS A 64 -50.44 -3.73 19.81
N GLU A 65 -51.21 -2.96 19.04
CA GLU A 65 -50.74 -2.45 17.75
C GLU A 65 -49.48 -1.59 17.89
N THR A 66 -49.40 -0.74 18.92
CA THR A 66 -48.20 0.07 19.16
C THR A 66 -47.01 -0.79 19.58
N ASN A 67 -47.24 -1.82 20.39
CA ASN A 67 -46.19 -2.73 20.82
C ASN A 67 -45.66 -3.59 19.65
N ASP A 68 -46.55 -4.04 18.75
CA ASP A 68 -46.18 -4.78 17.56
C ASP A 68 -45.36 -3.91 16.59
N LYS A 69 -45.75 -2.63 16.42
CA LYS A 69 -44.96 -1.65 15.65
C LYS A 69 -43.59 -1.42 16.28
N LEU A 70 -43.52 -1.20 17.58
CA LEU A 70 -42.26 -1.02 18.30
C LEU A 70 -41.37 -2.27 18.22
N ALA A 71 -41.96 -3.47 18.23
CA ALA A 71 -41.23 -4.71 18.06
C ALA A 71 -40.64 -4.82 16.65
N SER A 72 -41.41 -4.47 15.62
CA SER A 72 -40.95 -4.41 14.22
C SER A 72 -39.82 -3.40 14.05
N ASP A 73 -40.01 -2.16 14.51
CA ASP A 73 -39.00 -1.10 14.43
C ASP A 73 -37.71 -1.50 15.16
N ASN A 74 -37.82 -2.13 16.32
CA ASN A 74 -36.66 -2.64 17.05
C ASN A 74 -35.93 -3.75 16.29
N GLN A 75 -36.65 -4.61 15.57
CA GLN A 75 -36.03 -5.65 14.74
C GLN A 75 -35.28 -5.01 13.57
N GLU A 76 -35.91 -4.09 12.85
CA GLU A 76 -35.29 -3.36 11.73
C GLU A 76 -34.04 -2.59 12.18
N LEU A 77 -34.10 -1.92 13.34
CA LEU A 77 -32.95 -1.24 13.92
C LEU A 77 -31.81 -2.20 14.27
N LYS A 78 -32.12 -3.39 14.79
CA LYS A 78 -31.09 -4.42 15.07
C LYS A 78 -30.44 -4.90 13.78
N GLU A 79 -31.23 -5.19 12.74
CA GLU A 79 -30.72 -5.61 11.44
C GLU A 79 -29.83 -4.52 10.81
N TYR A 80 -30.28 -3.25 10.87
CA TYR A 80 -29.51 -2.10 10.42
C TYR A 80 -28.19 -1.95 11.18
N LEU A 81 -28.19 -2.12 12.50
CA LEU A 81 -26.97 -2.06 13.32
C LEU A 81 -25.98 -3.17 12.94
N VAL A 82 -26.46 -4.39 12.69
CA VAL A 82 -25.62 -5.52 12.24
C VAL A 82 -25.01 -5.19 10.88
N ALA A 83 -25.82 -4.79 9.89
CA ALA A 83 -25.33 -4.44 8.55
C ALA A 83 -24.33 -3.27 8.59
N SER A 84 -24.59 -2.26 9.41
CA SER A 84 -23.68 -1.12 9.61
C SER A 84 -22.35 -1.57 10.23
N ARG A 85 -22.39 -2.44 11.24
CA ARG A 85 -21.18 -3.00 11.86
C ARG A 85 -20.36 -3.83 10.88
N GLU A 86 -21.00 -4.64 10.04
CA GLU A 86 -20.32 -5.39 8.98
C GLU A 86 -19.66 -4.46 7.96
N LYS A 87 -20.37 -3.41 7.53
CA LYS A 87 -19.84 -2.41 6.60
C LYS A 87 -18.62 -1.69 7.19
N ILE A 88 -18.70 -1.29 8.47
CA ILE A 88 -17.57 -0.70 9.20
C ILE A 88 -16.39 -1.70 9.25
N GLY A 89 -16.65 -2.98 9.53
CA GLY A 89 -15.62 -4.02 9.54
C GLY A 89 -14.90 -4.18 8.19
N LYS A 90 -15.66 -4.15 7.08
CA LYS A 90 -15.10 -4.16 5.72
C LYS A 90 -14.23 -2.92 5.46
N LEU A 91 -14.73 -1.73 5.80
CA LEU A 91 -13.98 -0.49 5.64
C LEU A 91 -12.67 -0.48 6.44
N PHE A 92 -12.67 -0.98 7.67
CA PHE A 92 -11.43 -1.12 8.45
C PHE A 92 -10.42 -2.06 7.79
N LYS A 93 -10.89 -3.15 7.19
CA LYS A 93 -10.04 -4.08 6.45
C LYS A 93 -9.44 -3.41 5.21
N ASP A 94 -10.26 -2.72 4.41
CA ASP A 94 -9.82 -2.01 3.21
C ASP A 94 -8.81 -0.91 3.55
N VAL A 95 -9.06 -0.14 4.61
CA VAL A 95 -8.12 0.88 5.12
C VAL A 95 -6.79 0.26 5.53
N LYS A 96 -6.82 -0.91 6.18
CA LYS A 96 -5.59 -1.61 6.55
C LYS A 96 -4.82 -2.12 5.33
N GLU A 97 -5.50 -2.75 4.38
CA GLU A 97 -4.89 -3.26 3.15
C GLU A 97 -4.27 -2.13 2.32
N THR A 98 -4.95 -0.99 2.22
CA THR A 98 -4.42 0.20 1.53
C THR A 98 -3.24 0.83 2.26
N GLN A 99 -3.27 0.87 3.59
CA GLN A 99 -2.14 1.34 4.39
C GLN A 99 -0.90 0.44 4.19
N ASP A 100 -1.07 -0.88 4.24
CA ASP A 100 0.02 -1.85 3.99
C ASP A 100 0.60 -1.66 2.57
N ALA A 101 -0.26 -1.42 1.56
CA ALA A 101 0.18 -1.15 0.20
C ALA A 101 0.95 0.17 0.07
N ILE A 102 0.52 1.23 0.77
CA ILE A 102 1.23 2.51 0.81
C ILE A 102 2.63 2.34 1.43
N GLU A 103 2.74 1.58 2.52
CA GLU A 103 4.03 1.31 3.18
C GLU A 103 4.98 0.55 2.26
N GLN A 104 4.49 -0.49 1.56
CA GLN A 104 5.27 -1.22 0.58
C GLN A 104 5.73 -0.34 -0.58
N LEU A 105 4.84 0.49 -1.14
CA LEU A 105 5.19 1.43 -2.21
C LEU A 105 6.21 2.45 -1.73
N SER A 106 6.06 2.99 -0.52
CA SER A 106 7.01 3.92 0.09
C SER A 106 8.41 3.29 0.22
N PHE A 107 8.47 2.03 0.67
CA PHE A 107 9.70 1.27 0.73
C PHE A 107 10.34 1.10 -0.66
N GLN A 108 9.56 0.65 -1.66
CA GLN A 108 10.05 0.48 -3.04
C GLN A 108 10.56 1.78 -3.64
N VAL A 109 9.85 2.89 -3.44
CA VAL A 109 10.28 4.22 -3.89
C VAL A 109 11.58 4.64 -3.21
N SER A 110 11.73 4.36 -1.91
CA SER A 110 12.98 4.67 -1.19
C SER A 110 14.17 3.87 -1.76
N LEU A 111 13.96 2.60 -2.06
CA LEU A 111 14.96 1.70 -2.62
C LEU A 111 15.34 2.13 -4.04
N ALA A 112 14.36 2.39 -4.91
CA ALA A 112 14.59 2.87 -6.27
C ALA A 112 15.31 4.23 -6.29
N LYS A 113 15.06 5.11 -5.31
CA LYS A 113 15.82 6.37 -5.15
C LYS A 113 17.27 6.11 -4.77
N ALA A 114 17.52 5.17 -3.87
CA ALA A 114 18.89 4.79 -3.48
C ALA A 114 19.65 4.17 -4.66
N GLU A 115 19.02 3.28 -5.42
CA GLU A 115 19.59 2.68 -6.63
C GLU A 115 19.90 3.73 -7.70
N ASN A 116 18.97 4.64 -7.98
CA ASN A 116 19.22 5.74 -8.91
C ASN A 116 20.40 6.61 -8.49
N LYS A 117 20.54 6.90 -7.18
CA LYS A 117 21.68 7.66 -6.68
C LYS A 117 22.99 6.91 -6.89
N ALA A 118 23.02 5.61 -6.59
CA ALA A 118 24.20 4.78 -6.80
C ALA A 118 24.60 4.70 -8.28
N LEU A 119 23.62 4.54 -9.18
CA LEU A 119 23.85 4.55 -10.63
C LEU A 119 24.37 5.91 -11.11
N LEU A 120 23.84 7.03 -10.59
CA LEU A 120 24.36 8.35 -10.92
C LEU A 120 25.84 8.50 -10.50
N GLU A 121 26.19 8.07 -9.28
CA GLU A 121 27.58 8.06 -8.81
C GLU A 121 28.48 7.18 -9.70
N GLU A 122 28.01 6.00 -10.10
CA GLU A 122 28.72 5.12 -11.03
C GLU A 122 28.93 5.76 -12.41
N THR A 123 27.91 6.41 -12.96
CA THR A 123 28.03 7.11 -14.25
C THR A 123 29.03 8.26 -14.21
N GLU A 124 29.07 9.03 -13.12
CA GLU A 124 30.06 10.10 -12.95
C GLU A 124 31.48 9.53 -12.82
N ASN A 125 31.66 8.43 -12.08
CA ASN A 125 32.96 7.74 -11.98
C ASN A 125 33.43 7.17 -13.33
N ILE A 126 32.52 6.56 -14.11
CA ILE A 126 32.85 6.07 -15.45
C ILE A 126 33.25 7.23 -16.37
N LYS A 127 32.52 8.35 -16.29
CA LYS A 127 32.81 9.55 -17.09
C LYS A 127 34.16 10.16 -16.74
N SER A 128 34.54 10.22 -15.46
CA SER A 128 35.87 10.67 -15.05
C SER A 128 36.96 9.73 -15.56
N ASN A 129 36.78 8.43 -15.44
CA ASN A 129 37.72 7.43 -15.95
C ASN A 129 37.88 7.52 -17.47
N LEU A 130 36.77 7.67 -18.21
CA LEU A 130 36.78 7.86 -19.66
C LEU A 130 37.58 9.11 -20.05
N SER A 131 37.42 10.21 -19.30
CA SER A 131 38.15 11.45 -19.55
C SER A 131 39.66 11.28 -19.33
N GLN A 132 40.06 10.56 -18.27
CA GLN A 132 41.47 10.24 -17.99
C GLN A 132 42.06 9.34 -19.06
N VAL A 133 41.39 8.23 -19.40
CA VAL A 133 41.85 7.30 -20.45
C VAL A 133 41.96 8.02 -21.79
N SER A 134 41.05 8.93 -22.12
CA SER A 134 41.13 9.75 -23.33
C SER A 134 42.37 10.66 -23.32
N GLN A 135 42.67 11.32 -22.20
CA GLN A 135 43.88 12.12 -22.03
C GLN A 135 45.16 11.28 -22.14
N GLU A 136 45.21 10.11 -21.51
CA GLU A 136 46.34 9.19 -21.62
C GLU A 136 46.54 8.71 -23.07
N ASN A 137 45.46 8.40 -23.77
CA ASN A 137 45.50 7.96 -25.16
C ASN A 137 46.02 9.08 -26.09
N THR A 138 45.60 10.33 -25.88
CA THR A 138 46.15 11.47 -26.63
C THR A 138 47.63 11.70 -26.31
N ALA A 139 48.03 11.60 -25.04
CA ALA A 139 49.43 11.69 -24.63
C ALA A 139 50.29 10.56 -25.22
N LEU A 140 49.79 9.33 -25.26
CA LEU A 140 50.47 8.19 -25.89
C LEU A 140 50.60 8.38 -27.40
N LYS A 141 49.55 8.87 -28.09
CA LYS A 141 49.63 9.20 -29.51
C LYS A 141 50.70 10.26 -29.80
N ALA A 142 50.81 11.30 -28.96
CA ALA A 142 51.86 12.31 -29.07
C ALA A 142 53.26 11.74 -28.82
N LYS A 143 53.42 10.83 -27.85
CA LYS A 143 54.68 10.11 -27.65
C LYS A 143 55.04 9.22 -28.84
N LEU A 144 54.07 8.55 -29.45
CA LEU A 144 54.31 7.73 -30.64
C LEU A 144 54.70 8.58 -31.86
N SER A 145 54.08 9.75 -32.07
CA SER A 145 54.47 10.64 -33.16
C SER A 145 55.91 11.15 -33.00
N SER A 146 56.33 11.50 -31.78
CA SER A 146 57.71 11.93 -31.53
C SER A 146 58.72 10.81 -31.83
N VAL A 147 58.41 9.55 -31.52
CA VAL A 147 59.26 8.39 -31.86
C VAL A 147 59.40 8.23 -33.38
N VAL A 148 58.33 8.45 -34.14
CA VAL A 148 58.38 8.42 -35.61
C VAL A 148 59.30 9.52 -36.15
N GLU A 149 59.22 10.73 -35.60
CA GLU A 149 60.09 11.86 -35.95
C GLU A 149 61.56 11.57 -35.59
N LEU A 150 61.82 11.04 -34.40
CA LEU A 150 63.16 10.60 -33.98
C LEU A 150 63.72 9.54 -34.94
N LYS A 151 62.89 8.58 -35.36
CA LYS A 151 63.30 7.55 -36.34
C LYS A 151 63.64 8.15 -37.71
N LYS A 152 62.93 9.19 -38.15
CA LYS A 152 63.25 9.95 -39.38
C LYS A 152 64.58 10.70 -39.23
N ALA A 153 64.77 11.44 -38.13
CA ALA A 153 66.00 12.18 -37.85
C ALA A 153 67.23 11.25 -37.80
N ILE A 154 67.14 10.10 -37.13
CA ILE A 154 68.20 9.08 -37.10
C ILE A 154 68.53 8.58 -38.51
N ARG A 155 67.52 8.36 -39.36
CA ARG A 155 67.71 7.91 -40.75
C ARG A 155 68.43 8.96 -41.60
N GLU A 156 68.11 10.24 -41.43
CA GLU A 156 68.78 11.34 -42.11
C GLU A 156 70.22 11.52 -41.63
N LEU A 157 70.46 11.50 -40.31
CA LEU A 157 71.83 11.52 -39.75
C LEU A 157 72.66 10.34 -40.26
N LYS A 158 72.08 9.14 -40.38
CA LYS A 158 72.76 8.00 -41.01
C LYS A 158 73.09 8.24 -42.48
N LYS A 159 72.19 8.89 -43.24
CA LYS A 159 72.46 9.27 -44.65
C LYS A 159 73.57 10.30 -44.75
N GLN A 160 73.54 11.35 -43.91
CA GLN A 160 74.59 12.36 -43.86
C GLN A 160 75.94 11.74 -43.48
N LYS A 161 75.99 10.89 -42.45
CA LYS A 161 77.20 10.15 -42.08
C LYS A 161 77.74 9.28 -43.21
N ARG A 162 76.86 8.66 -44.03
CA ARG A 162 77.28 7.91 -45.22
C ARG A 162 77.91 8.82 -46.28
N LYS A 163 77.32 10.00 -46.55
CA LYS A 163 77.88 10.99 -47.47
C LYS A 163 79.24 11.51 -46.99
N VAL A 164 79.33 11.93 -45.73
CA VAL A 164 80.58 12.36 -45.09
C VAL A 164 81.63 11.25 -45.14
N ASN A 165 81.26 9.99 -44.85
CA ASN A 165 82.18 8.86 -44.98
C ASN A 165 82.62 8.60 -46.44
N GLN A 166 81.77 8.88 -47.43
CA GLN A 166 82.13 8.79 -48.85
C GLN A 166 83.08 9.93 -49.25
N GLU A 167 82.83 11.15 -48.79
CA GLU A 167 83.71 12.31 -48.97
C GLU A 167 85.08 12.07 -48.29
N ILE A 168 85.09 11.55 -47.06
CA ILE A 168 86.33 11.13 -46.37
C ILE A 168 87.06 10.04 -47.17
N ARG A 169 86.33 9.08 -47.77
CA ARG A 169 86.95 8.07 -48.64
C ARG A 169 87.52 8.68 -49.90
N GLN A 170 86.87 9.66 -50.52
CA GLN A 170 87.38 10.37 -51.70
C GLN A 170 88.63 11.19 -51.35
N ILE A 171 88.63 11.93 -50.24
CA ILE A 171 89.82 12.64 -49.72
C ILE A 171 90.96 11.66 -49.40
N LYS A 172 90.63 10.47 -48.89
CA LYS A 172 91.63 9.42 -48.60
C LYS A 172 92.20 8.80 -49.89
N ILE A 173 91.43 8.76 -50.98
CA ILE A 173 91.89 8.31 -52.31
C ILE A 173 92.78 9.37 -52.97
N GLU A 174 92.47 10.67 -52.82
CA GLU A 174 93.34 11.76 -53.30
C GLU A 174 94.68 11.86 -52.56
N ARG A 175 94.77 11.34 -51.34
CA ARG A 175 96.04 11.25 -50.58
C ARG A 175 96.77 9.91 -50.74
N ILE A 176 96.40 9.06 -51.70
CA ILE A 176 97.18 7.85 -52.00
C ILE A 176 98.40 8.27 -52.83
N ILE A 177 99.48 8.54 -52.09
CA ILE A 177 100.87 8.53 -52.56
C ILE A 177 101.10 7.20 -53.30
N GLU A 178 101.75 7.28 -54.47
CA GLU A 178 102.08 6.19 -55.37
C GLU A 178 103.02 5.17 -54.69
N GLY A 179 102.42 4.27 -53.90
CA GLY A 179 103.10 3.24 -53.14
C GLY A 179 103.11 1.89 -53.86
N ASN A 180 104.30 1.32 -53.97
CA ASN A 180 104.70 0.04 -54.57
C ASN A 180 103.56 -1.00 -54.76
N ARG A 181 103.22 -1.29 -56.02
CA ARG A 181 102.13 -2.19 -56.48
C ARG A 181 102.43 -3.68 -56.29
N GLY A 182 102.74 -4.11 -55.07
CA GLY A 182 102.69 -5.53 -54.69
C GLY A 182 103.66 -6.48 -55.39
N TYR A 183 104.74 -5.99 -56.01
CA TYR A 183 105.79 -6.86 -56.54
C TYR A 183 106.70 -7.35 -55.39
N LEU A 184 106.77 -8.67 -55.19
CA LEU A 184 107.68 -9.37 -54.26
C LEU A 184 109.15 -9.39 -54.72
N ILE A 185 109.41 -8.92 -55.95
CA ILE A 185 110.73 -8.81 -56.56
C ILE A 185 110.78 -7.50 -57.33
N ARG A 186 111.70 -6.60 -56.98
CA ARG A 186 112.02 -5.38 -57.73
C ARG A 186 113.51 -5.43 -58.04
N ASP A 187 113.88 -5.30 -59.31
CA ASP A 187 115.26 -5.26 -59.80
C ASP A 187 116.15 -6.44 -59.31
N GLY A 188 115.60 -7.66 -59.35
CA GLY A 188 116.36 -8.89 -59.08
C GLY A 188 116.73 -9.15 -57.61
N LYS A 189 116.21 -8.37 -56.64
CA LYS A 189 116.41 -8.63 -55.20
C LYS A 189 115.06 -8.84 -54.49
N ILE A 190 114.99 -9.90 -53.69
CA ILE A 190 113.80 -10.28 -52.90
C ILE A 190 113.65 -9.28 -51.75
N THR A 191 112.46 -8.71 -51.58
CA THR A 191 112.16 -7.65 -50.60
C THR A 191 111.67 -8.15 -49.23
N SER A 192 111.64 -9.46 -48.98
CA SER A 192 111.29 -10.03 -47.67
C SER A 192 112.44 -10.85 -47.07
N SER A 193 113.02 -10.39 -45.96
CA SER A 193 114.14 -11.04 -45.27
C SER A 193 113.73 -11.98 -44.11
N ALA A 194 112.45 -12.34 -43.97
CA ALA A 194 111.99 -13.13 -42.82
C ALA A 194 111.26 -14.41 -43.26
N LYS A 195 111.86 -15.57 -42.96
CA LYS A 195 111.26 -16.90 -43.13
C LYS A 195 110.27 -17.12 -41.98
N ILE A 196 109.02 -16.73 -42.16
CA ILE A 196 107.96 -16.91 -41.14
C ILE A 196 107.41 -18.33 -41.25
N ARG A 197 107.56 -19.12 -40.18
CA ARG A 197 106.95 -20.45 -40.02
C ARG A 197 105.64 -20.27 -39.25
N ILE A 198 104.51 -20.57 -39.87
CA ILE A 198 103.18 -20.48 -39.24
C ILE A 198 102.80 -21.87 -38.76
N GLU A 199 102.72 -22.06 -37.45
CA GLU A 199 102.16 -23.26 -36.83
C GLU A 199 100.74 -22.95 -36.34
N VAL A 200 99.78 -23.81 -36.69
CA VAL A 200 98.37 -23.65 -36.36
C VAL A 200 98.04 -24.62 -35.23
N MET A 201 97.68 -24.10 -34.06
CA MET A 201 97.16 -24.91 -32.95
C MET A 201 95.62 -24.85 -32.92
N PRO A 202 94.94 -26.00 -32.74
CA PRO A 202 93.48 -26.04 -32.63
C PRO A 202 93.00 -25.44 -31.30
N ALA A 203 91.93 -24.64 -31.36
CA ALA A 203 91.31 -24.02 -30.19
C ALA A 203 90.66 -25.10 -29.32
N GLN A 204 91.09 -25.20 -28.06
CA GLN A 204 90.51 -26.11 -27.07
C GLN A 204 89.06 -25.71 -26.77
N LYS A 205 88.15 -26.68 -26.80
CA LYS A 205 86.78 -26.60 -26.30
C LYS A 205 86.68 -27.34 -24.98
#